data_AF-A0A952ELW3-F1
#
_entry.id   AF-A0A952ELW3-F1
#
_cell.length_a   1.000
_cell.length_b   1.000
_cell.length_c   1.000
_cell.angle_alpha   90.00
_cell.angle_beta   90.00
_cell.angle_gamma   90.00
#
_symmetry.space_group_name_H-M   'P 1'
#
loop_
_entity.id
_entity.type
_entity.pdbx_description
1 polymer ?
#
loop_
_entity_poly.entity_id
_entity_poly.type
_entity_poly.pdbx_seq_one_letter_code
_entity_poly.pdbx_strand_id
1 'polypeptide(L)'
;MKRLDFFEDYFVSLYKKFGISKLTYDKHLLHLDDKDMHKMVFSSDDFDKDYERLQDRCKKVYRILKRGYLIRVRQDFSNNYYVTID
;
A
#
# COMPACT_ATOMS: atom_id res chain seq x y z
N MET A 1 -11.70 -4.10 15.81
CA MET A 1 -11.23 -2.91 15.08
C MET A 1 -9.71 -2.73 15.08
N LYS A 2 -8.95 -3.01 16.16
CA LYS A 2 -7.49 -2.72 16.28
C LYS A 2 -6.48 -3.38 15.29
N ARG A 3 -6.89 -4.17 14.29
CA ARG A 3 -5.93 -4.90 13.43
C ARG A 3 -5.61 -4.19 12.11
N LEU A 4 -6.51 -3.35 11.60
CA LEU A 4 -6.31 -2.68 10.30
C LEU A 4 -5.55 -1.35 10.44
N ASP A 5 -5.72 -0.66 11.57
CA ASP A 5 -5.04 0.61 11.88
C ASP A 5 -3.51 0.51 11.74
N PHE A 6 -2.91 -0.62 12.15
CA PHE A 6 -1.47 -0.87 11.99
C PHE A 6 -1.04 -0.89 10.50
N PHE A 7 -1.93 -1.30 9.61
CA PHE A 7 -1.64 -1.33 8.18
C PHE A 7 -1.75 0.06 7.54
N GLU A 8 -2.60 0.94 8.08
CA GLU A 8 -2.78 2.30 7.53
C GLU A 8 -1.47 3.09 7.58
N ASP A 9 -0.79 3.12 8.75
CA ASP A 9 0.51 3.78 8.91
C ASP A 9 1.56 3.26 7.91
N TYR A 10 1.54 1.94 7.66
CA TYR A 10 2.44 1.31 6.70
C TYR A 10 2.17 1.78 5.26
N PHE A 11 0.90 1.82 4.84
CA PHE A 11 0.54 2.29 3.49
C PHE A 11 0.83 3.79 3.30
N VAL A 12 0.65 4.61 4.35
CA VAL A 12 1.07 6.02 4.33
C VAL A 12 2.59 6.13 4.15
N SER A 13 3.38 5.27 4.80
CA SER A 13 4.83 5.28 4.64
C SER A 13 5.26 4.94 3.21
N LEU A 14 4.57 3.99 2.55
CA LEU A 14 4.82 3.64 1.16
C LEU A 14 4.48 4.76 0.19
N TYR A 15 3.36 5.46 0.43
CA TYR A 15 3.01 6.66 -0.34
C TYR A 15 4.10 7.73 -0.21
N LYS A 16 4.59 8.00 1.00
CA LYS A 16 5.64 9.01 1.24
C LYS A 16 6.97 8.66 0.56
N LYS A 17 7.39 7.39 0.65
CA LYS A 17 8.66 6.92 0.08
C LYS A 17 8.63 6.80 -1.43
N PHE A 18 7.59 6.13 -1.96
CA PHE A 18 7.57 5.64 -3.34
C PHE A 18 6.46 6.26 -4.18
N GLY A 19 5.57 7.06 -3.58
CA GLY A 19 4.43 7.64 -4.27
C GLY A 19 3.24 6.70 -4.46
N ILE A 20 3.28 5.48 -3.93
CA ILE A 20 2.20 4.48 -4.11
C ILE A 20 0.91 4.99 -3.46
N SER A 21 0.02 5.58 -4.26
CA SER A 21 -1.26 6.11 -3.80
C SER A 21 -2.38 5.07 -3.88
N LYS A 22 -2.19 4.02 -4.69
CA LYS A 22 -3.19 3.01 -4.93
C LYS A 22 -2.57 1.65 -5.18
N LEU A 23 -3.16 0.63 -4.56
CA LEU A 23 -2.82 -0.77 -4.79
C LEU A 23 -4.05 -1.66 -4.70
N THR A 24 -4.08 -2.71 -5.51
CA THR A 24 -5.13 -3.74 -5.46
C THR A 24 -4.48 -5.07 -5.10
N TYR A 25 -5.13 -5.84 -4.24
CA TYR A 25 -4.68 -7.18 -3.92
C TYR A 25 -5.83 -8.17 -4.08
N ASP A 26 -5.68 -9.13 -4.98
CA ASP A 26 -6.63 -10.20 -5.21
C ASP A 26 -5.91 -11.51 -5.55
N LYS A 27 -6.41 -12.65 -5.06
CA LYS A 27 -5.87 -13.99 -5.36
C LYS A 27 -4.33 -14.10 -5.28
N HIS A 28 -3.73 -13.44 -4.29
CA HIS A 28 -2.27 -13.37 -4.09
C HIS A 28 -1.47 -12.53 -5.10
N LEU A 29 -2.14 -11.79 -5.96
CA LEU A 29 -1.53 -10.85 -6.89
C LEU A 29 -1.65 -9.42 -6.33
N LEU A 30 -0.51 -8.74 -6.26
CA LEU A 30 -0.41 -7.33 -5.91
C LEU A 30 -0.29 -6.52 -7.21
N HIS A 31 -1.20 -5.58 -7.40
CA HIS A 31 -1.16 -4.63 -8.49
C HIS A 31 -0.95 -3.23 -7.93
N LEU A 32 0.12 -2.57 -8.38
CA LEU A 32 0.38 -1.16 -8.09
C LEU A 32 -0.11 -0.32 -9.28
N ASP A 33 -0.54 0.92 -9.03
CA ASP A 33 -0.92 1.82 -10.12
C ASP A 33 0.35 2.34 -10.81
N ASP A 34 0.50 2.05 -12.10
CA ASP A 34 1.70 2.38 -12.91
C ASP A 34 2.01 3.88 -12.92
N LYS A 35 1.00 4.73 -12.71
CA LYS A 35 1.17 6.19 -12.65
C LYS A 35 2.06 6.66 -11.49
N ASP A 36 2.14 5.87 -10.43
CA ASP A 36 2.92 6.18 -9.23
C ASP A 36 4.33 5.58 -9.26
N MET A 37 4.63 4.72 -10.24
CA MET A 37 5.93 4.03 -10.36
C MET A 37 7.08 4.94 -10.81
N HIS A 38 6.80 6.17 -11.28
CA HIS A 38 7.84 7.10 -11.75
C HIS A 38 8.89 7.48 -10.70
N LYS A 39 8.61 7.30 -9.40
CA LYS A 39 9.59 7.47 -8.32
C LYS A 39 10.39 6.20 -7.98
N MET A 40 9.95 5.02 -8.42
CA MET A 40 10.61 3.74 -8.11
C MET A 40 11.90 3.50 -8.89
N VAL A 41 12.03 4.12 -10.07
CA VAL A 41 13.21 3.97 -10.96
C VAL A 41 14.52 4.42 -10.30
N PHE A 42 14.45 5.20 -9.21
CA PHE A 42 15.60 5.75 -8.50
C PHE A 42 15.93 5.05 -7.15
N SER A 43 15.28 3.94 -6.80
CA SER A 43 15.41 3.32 -5.46
C SER A 43 15.38 1.79 -5.44
N SER A 44 15.99 1.12 -6.42
CA SER A 44 15.84 -0.33 -6.67
C SER A 44 16.02 -1.22 -5.42
N ASP A 45 17.13 -1.08 -4.70
CA ASP A 45 17.48 -2.04 -3.64
C ASP A 45 16.65 -1.86 -2.36
N ASP A 46 16.27 -0.61 -2.06
CA ASP A 46 15.38 -0.29 -0.93
C ASP A 46 13.92 -0.61 -1.25
N PHE A 47 13.55 -0.46 -2.53
CA PHE A 47 12.22 -0.79 -3.01
C PHE A 47 11.96 -2.29 -2.95
N ASP A 48 12.90 -3.14 -3.39
CA ASP A 48 12.70 -4.60 -3.41
C ASP A 48 12.41 -5.16 -2.00
N LYS A 49 13.16 -4.70 -0.99
CA LYS A 49 12.93 -5.10 0.42
C LYS A 49 11.58 -4.62 0.95
N ASP A 50 11.18 -3.39 0.62
CA ASP A 50 9.88 -2.87 1.04
C ASP A 50 8.72 -3.50 0.24
N TYR A 51 8.95 -3.95 -0.99
CA TYR A 51 7.98 -4.63 -1.84
C TYR A 51 7.67 -6.05 -1.34
N GLU A 52 8.67 -6.83 -0.94
CA GLU A 52 8.44 -8.13 -0.28
C GLU A 52 7.61 -7.98 1.00
N ARG A 53 7.94 -6.96 1.81
CA ARG A 53 7.17 -6.62 3.02
C ARG A 53 5.74 -6.21 2.66
N LEU A 54 5.55 -5.46 1.58
CA LEU A 54 4.23 -5.04 1.12
C LEU A 54 3.38 -6.25 0.73
N GLN A 55 3.95 -7.23 0.02
CA GLN A 55 3.24 -8.46 -0.33
C GLN A 55 2.81 -9.25 0.91
N ASP A 56 3.68 -9.41 1.91
CA ASP A 56 3.34 -10.11 3.16
C ASP A 56 2.23 -9.37 3.94
N ARG A 57 2.31 -8.04 4.00
CA ARG A 57 1.28 -7.20 4.63
C ARG A 57 -0.05 -7.33 3.88
N CYS A 58 -0.03 -7.30 2.55
CA CYS A 58 -1.24 -7.45 1.76
C CYS A 58 -1.89 -8.83 1.93
N LYS A 59 -1.07 -9.88 2.04
CA LYS A 59 -1.54 -11.24 2.33
C LYS A 59 -2.21 -11.33 3.70
N LYS A 60 -1.70 -10.63 4.71
CA LYS A 60 -2.32 -10.56 6.05
C LYS A 60 -3.68 -9.87 6.01
N VAL A 61 -3.81 -8.74 5.30
CA VAL A 61 -5.11 -8.06 5.12
C VAL A 61 -6.09 -8.96 4.35
N TYR A 62 -5.64 -9.62 3.28
CA TYR A 62 -6.47 -10.56 2.52
C TYR A 62 -6.99 -11.71 3.38
N ARG A 63 -6.16 -12.26 4.28
CA ARG A 63 -6.58 -13.30 5.24
C ARG A 63 -7.65 -12.81 6.23
N ILE A 64 -7.64 -11.52 6.56
CA ILE A 64 -8.64 -10.89 7.44
C ILE A 64 -9.95 -10.66 6.66
N LEU A 65 -9.86 -10.06 5.47
CA LEU A 65 -11.03 -9.68 4.68
C LEU A 65 -11.67 -10.86 3.94
N LYS A 66 -10.90 -11.92 3.65
CA LYS A 66 -11.29 -13.10 2.85
C LYS A 66 -11.84 -12.75 1.46
N ARG A 67 -11.44 -11.60 0.92
CA ARG A 67 -11.80 -11.10 -0.42
C ARG A 67 -10.68 -10.22 -0.96
N GLY A 68 -10.66 -10.05 -2.29
CA GLY A 68 -9.84 -9.03 -2.93
C GLY A 68 -10.25 -7.64 -2.45
N TYR A 69 -9.28 -6.73 -2.37
CA TYR A 69 -9.49 -5.37 -1.87
C TYR A 69 -8.63 -4.34 -2.59
N LEU A 70 -9.07 -3.10 -2.51
CA LEU A 70 -8.40 -1.92 -3.04
C LEU A 70 -8.00 -1.02 -1.88
N ILE A 71 -6.74 -0.61 -1.85
CA ILE A 71 -6.27 0.41 -0.92
C ILE A 71 -6.00 1.69 -1.69
N ARG A 72 -6.50 2.79 -1.14
CA ARG A 72 -6.20 4.15 -1.61
C ARG A 72 -5.66 4.97 -0.45
N VAL A 73 -4.56 5.65 -0.70
CA VAL A 73 -3.97 6.65 0.20
C VAL A 73 -4.21 8.02 -0.44
N ARG A 74 -4.83 8.92 0.32
CA ARG A 74 -5.04 10.32 -0.10
C ARG A 74 -4.45 11.26 0.92
N GLN A 75 -3.79 12.31 0.43
CA GLN A 75 -3.33 13.43 1.24
C GLN A 75 -4.32 14.58 1.11
N ASP A 76 -4.72 15.18 2.23
CA ASP A 76 -5.55 16.39 2.22
C ASP A 76 -4.69 17.67 2.13
N PHE A 77 -5.36 18.82 2.06
CA PHE A 77 -4.70 20.14 2.04
C PHE A 77 -3.99 20.49 3.36
N SER A 78 -4.26 19.76 4.44
CA SER A 78 -3.67 19.94 5.76
C SER A 78 -2.53 18.95 6.04
N ASN A 79 -2.05 18.22 5.03
CA ASN A 79 -1.03 17.18 5.12
C ASN A 79 -1.41 15.96 5.99
N ASN A 80 -2.70 15.75 6.24
CA ASN A 80 -3.18 14.49 6.81
C ASN A 80 -3.30 13.44 5.71
N TYR A 81 -3.14 12.17 6.11
CA TYR A 81 -3.25 11.04 5.22
C TYR A 81 -4.45 10.19 5.61
N TYR A 82 -5.24 9.82 4.60
CA TYR A 82 -6.40 8.96 4.76
C TYR A 82 -6.17 7.68 3.96
N VAL A 83 -6.37 6.54 4.61
CA VAL A 83 -6.30 5.23 3.99
C VAL A 83 -7.72 4.67 3.92
N THR A 84 -8.15 4.26 2.73
CA THR A 84 -9.42 3.56 2.55
C THR A 84 -9.15 2.17 2.01
N ILE A 85 -9.83 1.16 2.58
CA ILE A 85 -9.76 -0.24 2.15
C ILE A 85 -11.16 -0.64 1.69
N ASP A 86 -11.33 -0.82 0.39
CA ASP A 86 -12.60 -1.20 -0.27
C ASP A 86 -12.59 -2.70 -0.63
#